data_AF-A0A3D9B0N1-F1
#
_entry.id   AF-A0A3D9B0N1-F1
#
_cell.length_a   1.000
_cell.length_b   1.000
_cell.length_c   1.000
_cell.angle_alpha   90.00
_cell.angle_beta   90.00
_cell.angle_gamma   90.00
#
_symmetry.space_group_name_H-M   'P 1'
#
loop_
_entity.id
_entity.type
_entity.pdbx_description
1 polymer ?
#
loop_
_entity_poly.entity_id
_entity_poly.type
_entity_poly.pdbx_seq_one_letter_code
_entity_poly.pdbx_strand_id
1 'polypeptide(L)'
;KCDPIKNEESESNGEWRMPIDNPMLCMYSQGGGHKPWHCSFGKDIRDGSTDHTGNDLLAVPGTKVYACVKSIVHKIYTSTSMAGNVVVLKVLDVEVFKSLRNNNYIPKYKSKGEILQKGFDENKTIYLTFWHLSKNNYFKEGDEVKYNDVIGLTGVSGWNGNNFTTRNPHLHFEVSNVGSAPGLNGKCNPSVYFKFKTEEELSKPEIDYQNKLKEKEWN
;
A
#
# COMPACT_ATOMS: atom_id res chain seq x y z
N LYS A 1 -1.64 33.48 -1.04
CA LYS A 1 -1.13 32.75 -2.22
C LYS A 1 -0.51 31.47 -1.68
N CYS A 2 -1.14 30.32 -1.93
CA CYS A 2 -0.59 29.03 -1.52
C CYS A 2 0.45 28.67 -2.57
N ASP A 3 1.70 28.52 -2.16
CA ASP A 3 2.72 28.01 -3.05
C ASP A 3 2.34 26.58 -3.47
N PRO A 4 2.54 26.22 -4.75
CA PRO A 4 2.35 24.85 -5.17
C PRO A 4 3.30 23.96 -4.36
N ILE A 5 2.74 22.93 -3.73
CA ILE A 5 3.51 21.85 -3.13
C ILE A 5 4.45 21.36 -4.23
N LYS A 6 5.75 21.54 -4.04
CA LYS A 6 6.74 20.90 -4.89
C LYS A 6 6.46 19.41 -4.79
N ASN A 7 5.98 18.81 -5.87
CA ASN A 7 6.05 17.37 -6.05
C ASN A 7 7.54 17.05 -6.01
N GLU A 8 8.02 16.56 -4.87
CA GLU A 8 9.25 15.78 -4.86
C GLU A 8 8.96 14.60 -5.78
N GLU A 9 9.44 14.70 -7.03
CA GLU A 9 9.46 13.58 -7.96
C GLU A 9 10.09 12.41 -7.19
N SER A 10 9.29 11.34 -7.05
CA SER A 10 9.72 10.10 -6.40
C SER A 10 11.09 9.69 -6.93
N GLU A 11 11.93 9.12 -6.06
CA GLU A 11 13.27 8.55 -6.29
C GLU A 11 13.31 7.45 -7.38
N SER A 12 12.70 7.66 -8.54
CA SER A 12 12.64 6.75 -9.67
C SER A 12 13.89 6.94 -10.51
N ASN A 13 14.72 5.90 -10.59
CA ASN A 13 15.85 5.82 -11.51
C ASN A 13 15.43 5.47 -12.95
N GLY A 14 14.11 5.41 -13.24
CA GLY A 14 13.57 5.00 -14.52
C GLY A 14 13.28 3.50 -14.66
N GLU A 15 13.46 2.72 -13.58
CA GLU A 15 13.20 1.27 -13.54
C GLU A 15 12.17 0.88 -12.49
N TRP A 16 11.95 1.75 -11.49
CA TRP A 16 10.96 1.56 -10.44
C TRP A 16 10.32 2.89 -10.01
N ARG A 17 9.18 2.83 -9.34
CA ARG A 17 8.56 3.97 -8.64
C ARG A 17 7.71 3.52 -7.45
N MET A 18 7.25 4.49 -6.66
CA MET A 18 6.31 4.27 -5.57
C MET A 18 4.92 3.83 -6.09
N PRO A 19 4.14 3.06 -5.29
CA PRO A 19 2.80 2.58 -5.69
C PRO A 19 1.80 3.71 -5.90
N ILE A 20 2.00 4.85 -5.25
CA ILE A 20 1.27 6.12 -5.42
C ILE A 20 2.26 7.28 -5.31
N ASP A 21 1.86 8.46 -5.78
CA ASP A 21 2.67 9.68 -5.64
C ASP A 21 2.64 10.21 -4.20
N ASN A 22 3.79 10.67 -3.69
CA ASN A 22 4.00 11.12 -2.30
C ASN A 22 3.40 10.16 -1.24
N PRO A 23 3.86 8.89 -1.17
CA PRO A 23 3.23 7.91 -0.30
C PRO A 23 3.48 8.22 1.19
N MET A 24 2.39 8.24 1.95
CA MET A 24 2.37 8.48 3.40
C MET A 24 1.55 7.38 4.07
N LEU A 25 1.98 6.90 5.24
CA LEU A 25 1.08 6.09 6.07
C LEU A 25 -0.07 6.95 6.57
N CYS A 26 -1.24 6.35 6.69
CA CYS A 26 -2.39 7.02 7.28
C CYS A 26 -2.19 7.17 8.80
N MET A 27 -2.47 8.35 9.35
CA MET A 27 -2.38 8.57 10.80
C MET A 27 -3.62 8.08 11.56
N TYR A 28 -4.74 7.89 10.84
CA TYR A 28 -6.05 7.63 11.42
C TYR A 28 -6.54 6.21 11.09
N SER A 29 -7.27 5.58 12.00
CA SER A 29 -7.96 4.31 11.72
C SER A 29 -9.18 4.53 10.80
N GLN A 30 -9.79 3.45 10.32
CA GLN A 30 -11.04 3.51 9.54
C GLN A 30 -12.16 4.29 10.26
N GLY A 31 -12.19 4.27 11.59
CA GLY A 31 -13.13 5.02 12.42
C GLY A 31 -12.72 6.48 12.71
N GLY A 32 -11.55 6.94 12.25
CA GLY A 32 -11.06 8.30 12.47
C GLY A 32 -10.27 8.52 13.75
N GLY A 33 -9.99 7.47 14.53
CA GLY A 33 -9.15 7.58 15.73
C GLY A 33 -7.66 7.70 15.35
N HIS A 34 -6.90 8.54 16.05
CA HIS A 34 -5.46 8.71 15.80
C HIS A 34 -4.68 7.45 16.21
N LYS A 35 -4.38 6.60 15.23
CA LYS A 35 -3.78 5.26 15.39
C LYS A 35 -2.84 4.95 14.22
N PRO A 36 -1.73 5.68 14.06
CA PRO A 36 -0.84 5.56 12.91
C PRO A 36 -0.24 4.16 12.73
N TRP A 37 -0.11 3.39 13.81
CA TRP A 37 0.38 2.01 13.77
C TRP A 37 -0.62 1.03 13.14
N HIS A 38 -1.92 1.33 13.09
CA HIS A 38 -2.94 0.46 12.44
C HIS A 38 -2.70 0.28 10.95
N CYS A 39 -1.96 1.23 10.36
CA CYS A 39 -1.68 1.36 8.95
C CYS A 39 -0.33 0.74 8.56
N SER A 40 0.40 0.18 9.53
CA SER A 40 1.67 -0.53 9.28
C SER A 40 1.47 -2.05 9.25
N PHE A 41 2.39 -2.76 8.61
CA PHE A 41 2.39 -4.22 8.58
C PHE A 41 2.78 -4.79 9.95
N GLY A 42 2.05 -5.76 10.46
CA GLY A 42 2.45 -6.35 11.74
C GLY A 42 1.55 -7.43 12.29
N LYS A 43 2.08 -8.14 13.28
CA LYS A 43 1.35 -9.15 14.03
C LYS A 43 0.65 -8.50 15.21
N ASP A 44 -0.65 -8.75 15.35
CA ASP A 44 -1.50 -8.17 16.38
C ASP A 44 -1.39 -6.63 16.46
N ILE A 45 -1.00 -5.99 15.34
CA ILE A 45 -0.65 -4.57 15.32
C ILE A 45 -1.86 -3.67 15.57
N ARG A 46 -3.07 -4.17 15.27
CA ARG A 46 -4.31 -3.46 15.57
C ARG A 46 -4.70 -3.69 17.04
N ASP A 47 -3.96 -3.06 17.93
CA ASP A 47 -4.20 -3.01 19.39
C ASP A 47 -4.24 -4.40 20.07
N GLY A 48 -3.40 -5.33 19.61
CA GLY A 48 -3.35 -6.68 20.16
C GLY A 48 -4.43 -7.62 19.63
N SER A 49 -5.28 -7.16 18.70
CA SER A 49 -6.48 -7.89 18.28
C SER A 49 -6.39 -8.53 16.91
N THR A 50 -5.65 -7.95 15.96
CA THR A 50 -5.61 -8.45 14.58
C THR A 50 -4.29 -8.09 13.90
N ASP A 51 -3.81 -9.02 13.08
CA ASP A 51 -2.70 -8.83 12.15
C ASP A 51 -3.07 -7.81 11.05
N HIS A 52 -2.06 -7.16 10.49
CA HIS A 52 -2.20 -6.31 9.31
C HIS A 52 -1.15 -6.69 8.26
N THR A 53 -1.61 -7.05 7.06
CA THR A 53 -0.83 -7.78 6.06
C THR A 53 -0.12 -6.92 5.02
N GLY A 54 -0.22 -5.59 5.16
CA GLY A 54 0.40 -4.61 4.28
C GLY A 54 0.56 -3.25 4.95
N ASN A 55 0.78 -2.22 4.14
CA ASN A 55 0.73 -0.83 4.59
C ASN A 55 -0.49 -0.13 3.98
N ASP A 56 -1.16 0.71 4.78
CA ASP A 56 -2.27 1.55 4.33
C ASP A 56 -1.71 2.95 3.98
N LEU A 57 -1.59 3.20 2.67
CA LEU A 57 -1.04 4.43 2.11
C LEU A 57 -2.16 5.44 1.84
N LEU A 58 -2.06 6.63 2.41
CA LEU A 58 -3.09 7.67 2.31
C LEU A 58 -3.36 8.03 0.85
N ALA A 59 -4.58 7.79 0.40
CA ALA A 59 -4.99 8.09 -0.96
C ALA A 59 -6.50 8.27 -1.05
N VAL A 60 -6.94 9.44 -1.52
CA VAL A 60 -8.35 9.66 -1.83
C VAL A 60 -8.76 8.81 -3.04
N PRO A 61 -10.04 8.39 -3.16
CA PRO A 61 -10.51 7.69 -4.35
C PRO A 61 -10.18 8.43 -5.64
N GLY A 62 -9.73 7.69 -6.65
CA GLY A 62 -9.31 8.24 -7.94
C GLY A 62 -7.81 8.55 -8.06
N THR A 63 -7.02 8.39 -6.99
CA THR A 63 -5.56 8.49 -7.06
C THR A 63 -5.01 7.35 -7.94
N LYS A 64 -4.05 7.67 -8.82
CA LYS A 64 -3.40 6.67 -9.67
C LYS A 64 -2.58 5.68 -8.85
N VAL A 65 -2.70 4.40 -9.19
CA VAL A 65 -1.90 3.32 -8.63
C VAL A 65 -0.97 2.79 -9.71
N TYR A 66 0.31 2.65 -9.39
CA TYR A 66 1.35 2.28 -10.34
C TYR A 66 1.89 0.87 -10.08
N ALA A 67 2.43 0.23 -11.12
CA ALA A 67 2.94 -1.15 -11.03
C ALA A 67 4.21 -1.31 -10.17
N CYS A 68 4.85 -0.20 -9.79
CA CYS A 68 6.09 -0.08 -9.02
C CYS A 68 7.36 -0.58 -9.72
N VAL A 69 7.33 -1.77 -10.31
CA VAL A 69 8.46 -2.41 -11.01
C VAL A 69 7.91 -3.22 -12.19
N LYS A 70 8.77 -3.56 -13.16
CA LYS A 70 8.34 -4.40 -14.29
C LYS A 70 7.79 -5.74 -13.78
N SER A 71 6.55 -6.04 -14.18
CA SER A 71 5.77 -7.16 -13.67
C SER A 71 4.86 -7.75 -14.75
N ILE A 72 4.28 -8.90 -14.47
CA ILE A 72 3.13 -9.44 -15.19
C ILE A 72 1.89 -9.38 -14.29
N VAL A 73 0.75 -9.00 -14.85
CA VAL A 73 -0.53 -9.03 -14.16
C VAL A 73 -0.88 -10.48 -13.85
N HIS A 74 -0.76 -10.87 -12.59
CA HIS A 74 -1.00 -12.24 -12.15
C HIS A 74 -2.49 -12.52 -11.95
N LYS A 75 -3.20 -11.57 -11.34
CA LYS A 75 -4.63 -11.70 -11.06
C LYS A 75 -5.32 -10.36 -10.98
N ILE A 76 -6.54 -10.26 -11.49
CA ILE A 76 -7.45 -9.12 -11.28
C ILE A 76 -8.80 -9.67 -10.86
N TYR A 77 -9.30 -9.26 -9.69
CA TYR A 77 -10.57 -9.80 -9.19
C TYR A 77 -11.25 -8.87 -8.19
N THR A 78 -12.54 -9.10 -7.97
CA THR A 78 -13.31 -8.50 -6.88
C THR A 78 -13.41 -9.51 -5.75
N SER A 79 -12.89 -9.15 -4.57
CA SER A 79 -12.89 -10.00 -3.39
C SER A 79 -14.26 -10.03 -2.72
N THR A 80 -14.61 -11.18 -2.15
CA THR A 80 -15.73 -11.31 -1.22
C THR A 80 -15.37 -10.85 0.18
N SER A 81 -14.12 -10.46 0.45
CA SER A 81 -13.63 -9.91 1.72
C SER A 81 -13.48 -8.38 1.68
N MET A 82 -12.94 -7.80 2.76
CA MET A 82 -12.60 -6.37 2.81
C MET A 82 -11.60 -5.90 1.75
N ALA A 83 -10.89 -6.80 1.07
CA ALA A 83 -9.90 -6.40 0.07
C ALA A 83 -10.49 -5.63 -1.14
N GLY A 84 -11.78 -5.76 -1.42
CA GLY A 84 -12.42 -5.02 -2.51
C GLY A 84 -11.96 -5.44 -3.88
N ASN A 85 -11.84 -4.48 -4.79
CA ASN A 85 -11.27 -4.72 -6.10
C ASN A 85 -9.75 -4.74 -5.98
N VAL A 86 -9.14 -5.81 -6.48
CA VAL A 86 -7.74 -6.14 -6.27
C VAL A 86 -7.01 -6.29 -7.61
N VAL A 87 -5.75 -5.85 -7.63
CA VAL A 87 -4.75 -6.24 -8.63
C VAL A 87 -3.61 -6.96 -7.92
N VAL A 88 -3.17 -8.08 -8.47
CA VAL A 88 -1.97 -8.81 -8.03
C VAL A 88 -0.98 -8.82 -9.18
N LEU A 89 0.22 -8.33 -8.94
CA LEU A 89 1.32 -8.35 -9.90
C LEU A 89 2.35 -9.38 -9.46
N LYS A 90 2.87 -10.17 -10.40
CA LYS A 90 4.06 -10.99 -10.19
C LYS A 90 5.26 -10.24 -10.75
N VAL A 91 6.22 -9.94 -9.89
CA VAL A 91 7.43 -9.20 -10.27
C VAL A 91 8.24 -10.01 -11.27
N LEU A 92 8.62 -9.37 -12.39
CA LEU A 92 9.52 -9.94 -13.40
C LEU A 92 10.96 -9.46 -13.18
N ASP A 93 11.12 -8.18 -12.85
CA ASP A 93 12.43 -7.59 -12.57
C ASP A 93 12.78 -7.69 -11.08
N VAL A 94 13.16 -8.91 -10.69
CA VAL A 94 13.45 -9.27 -9.29
C VAL A 94 14.69 -8.54 -8.77
N GLU A 95 15.68 -8.27 -9.62
CA GLU A 95 16.91 -7.60 -9.23
C GLU A 95 16.65 -6.12 -8.90
N VAL A 96 15.87 -5.42 -9.74
CA VAL A 96 15.41 -4.07 -9.41
C VAL A 96 14.63 -4.07 -8.10
N PHE A 97 13.68 -4.99 -7.91
CA PHE A 97 12.92 -5.08 -6.66
C PHE A 97 13.82 -5.30 -5.43
N LYS A 98 14.78 -6.23 -5.51
CA LYS A 98 15.73 -6.51 -4.43
C LYS A 98 16.63 -5.32 -4.12
N SER A 99 17.00 -4.51 -5.13
CA SER A 99 17.78 -3.30 -4.94
C SER A 99 17.09 -2.25 -4.05
N LEU A 100 15.75 -2.29 -3.98
CA LEU A 100 14.96 -1.36 -3.16
C LEU A 100 15.05 -1.67 -1.67
N ARG A 101 15.53 -2.86 -1.31
CA ARG A 101 15.57 -3.33 0.07
C ARG A 101 16.43 -2.43 0.95
N ASN A 102 15.81 -1.79 1.94
CA ASN A 102 16.50 -1.10 3.00
C ASN A 102 16.95 -2.10 4.08
N ASN A 103 18.23 -2.48 4.03
CA ASN A 103 18.85 -3.39 5.01
C ASN A 103 18.87 -2.86 6.45
N ASN A 104 18.70 -1.54 6.62
CA ASN A 104 18.73 -0.87 7.91
C ASN A 104 17.33 -0.43 8.37
N TYR A 105 16.25 -0.94 7.76
CA TYR A 105 14.89 -0.60 8.17
C TYR A 105 14.63 -1.06 9.61
N ILE A 106 14.24 -0.11 10.47
CA ILE A 106 13.85 -0.35 11.85
C ILE A 106 12.35 -0.14 11.95
N PRO A 107 11.55 -1.15 12.32
CA PRO A 107 10.10 -1.00 12.49
C PRO A 107 9.79 0.08 13.53
N LYS A 108 9.09 1.14 13.10
CA LYS A 108 8.73 2.29 13.94
C LYS A 108 7.80 1.88 15.08
N TYR A 109 6.81 1.05 14.77
CA TYR A 109 5.79 0.59 15.70
C TYR A 109 6.09 -0.81 16.23
N LYS A 110 7.37 -1.17 16.40
CA LYS A 110 7.79 -2.47 16.93
C LYS A 110 7.11 -2.81 18.26
N SER A 111 6.99 -1.84 19.17
CA SER A 111 6.31 -1.99 20.45
C SER A 111 4.81 -2.22 20.35
N LYS A 112 4.23 -2.00 19.16
CA LYS A 112 2.82 -2.23 18.85
C LYS A 112 2.59 -3.49 18.02
N GLY A 113 3.63 -4.23 17.61
CA GLY A 113 3.50 -5.45 16.81
C GLY A 113 3.99 -5.34 15.37
N GLU A 114 4.57 -4.20 14.96
CA GLU A 114 5.23 -4.09 13.66
C GLU A 114 6.43 -5.04 13.58
N ILE A 115 6.49 -5.80 12.50
CA ILE A 115 7.56 -6.77 12.22
C ILE A 115 8.06 -6.58 10.79
N LEU A 116 9.24 -7.13 10.48
CA LEU A 116 9.83 -7.03 9.15
C LEU A 116 9.12 -7.95 8.15
N GLN A 117 8.82 -9.18 8.55
CA GLN A 117 8.24 -10.21 7.69
C GLN A 117 7.80 -11.42 8.51
N LYS A 118 7.01 -12.30 7.90
CA LYS A 118 6.71 -13.64 8.44
C LYS A 118 6.72 -14.67 7.31
N GLY A 119 7.75 -15.51 7.28
CA GLY A 119 7.88 -16.59 6.28
C GLY A 119 8.10 -16.11 4.83
N PHE A 120 8.42 -14.82 4.64
CA PHE A 120 8.82 -14.29 3.34
C PHE A 120 10.28 -14.64 3.02
N ASP A 121 10.55 -14.88 1.75
CA ASP A 121 11.85 -15.19 1.17
C ASP A 121 11.99 -14.42 -0.15
N GLU A 122 12.92 -13.46 -0.18
CA GLU A 122 13.19 -12.61 -1.34
C GLU A 122 13.77 -13.36 -2.54
N ASN A 123 14.18 -14.63 -2.38
CA ASN A 123 14.65 -15.47 -3.47
C ASN A 123 13.53 -16.31 -4.11
N LYS A 124 12.31 -16.27 -3.55
CA LYS A 124 11.14 -16.90 -4.16
C LYS A 124 10.42 -15.92 -5.09
N THR A 125 9.35 -16.39 -5.73
CA THR A 125 8.48 -15.51 -6.50
C THR A 125 7.97 -14.37 -5.63
N ILE A 126 8.00 -13.14 -6.14
CA ILE A 126 7.57 -11.94 -5.44
C ILE A 126 6.30 -11.42 -6.10
N TYR A 127 5.34 -11.04 -5.26
CA TYR A 127 4.09 -10.44 -5.67
C TYR A 127 3.87 -9.10 -4.98
N LEU A 128 3.30 -8.17 -5.72
CA LEU A 128 2.79 -6.90 -5.23
C LEU A 128 1.27 -6.92 -5.34
N THR A 129 0.58 -6.65 -4.24
CA THR A 129 -0.89 -6.73 -4.20
C THR A 129 -1.49 -5.39 -3.76
N PHE A 130 -2.51 -4.96 -4.48
CA PHE A 130 -3.13 -3.64 -4.37
C PHE A 130 -4.63 -3.80 -4.13
N TRP A 131 -5.15 -3.29 -3.02
CA TRP A 131 -6.55 -3.47 -2.58
C TRP A 131 -7.35 -2.16 -2.64
N HIS A 132 -8.65 -2.28 -2.36
CA HIS A 132 -9.60 -1.17 -2.22
C HIS A 132 -9.76 -0.31 -3.48
N LEU A 133 -9.40 -0.84 -4.66
CA LEU A 133 -9.41 -0.06 -5.90
C LEU A 133 -10.84 0.31 -6.30
N SER A 134 -11.03 1.51 -6.86
CA SER A 134 -12.29 1.87 -7.54
C SER A 134 -12.30 1.39 -8.99
N LYS A 135 -11.12 1.20 -9.59
CA LYS A 135 -10.96 0.72 -10.95
C LYS A 135 -9.67 -0.11 -11.07
N ASN A 136 -9.77 -1.30 -11.65
CA ASN A 136 -8.67 -2.26 -11.79
C ASN A 136 -8.63 -2.96 -13.17
N ASN A 137 -9.34 -2.43 -14.17
CA ASN A 137 -9.49 -3.04 -15.50
C ASN A 137 -8.67 -2.33 -16.60
N TYR A 138 -7.56 -1.68 -16.24
CA TYR A 138 -6.66 -1.04 -17.21
C TYR A 138 -5.85 -2.08 -18.02
N PHE A 139 -5.67 -3.26 -17.44
CA PHE A 139 -4.98 -4.41 -18.02
C PHE A 139 -5.81 -5.69 -17.78
N LYS A 140 -5.39 -6.81 -18.38
CA LYS A 140 -5.92 -8.15 -18.11
C LYS A 140 -4.82 -9.07 -17.58
N GLU A 141 -5.23 -10.18 -16.96
CA GLU A 141 -4.29 -11.22 -16.52
C GLU A 141 -3.39 -11.67 -17.68
N GLY A 142 -2.09 -11.81 -17.40
CA GLY A 142 -1.06 -12.14 -18.39
C GLY A 142 -0.42 -10.94 -19.08
N ASP A 143 -0.98 -9.73 -18.97
CA ASP A 143 -0.33 -8.54 -19.54
C ASP A 143 0.96 -8.18 -18.79
N GLU A 144 2.02 -7.83 -19.52
CA GLU A 144 3.19 -7.18 -18.92
C GLU A 144 2.91 -5.70 -18.64
N VAL A 145 3.37 -5.23 -17.49
CA VAL A 145 3.32 -3.83 -17.07
C VAL A 145 4.71 -3.34 -16.67
N LYS A 146 5.02 -2.10 -17.00
CA LYS A 146 6.24 -1.39 -16.60
C LYS A 146 5.98 -0.60 -15.32
N TYR A 147 7.05 -0.24 -14.62
CA TYR A 147 6.97 0.47 -13.34
C TYR A 147 6.02 1.68 -13.34
N ASN A 148 5.96 2.42 -14.45
CA ASN A 148 5.20 3.66 -14.59
C ASN A 148 3.74 3.47 -15.02
N ASP A 149 3.34 2.25 -15.36
CA ASP A 149 2.00 1.99 -15.85
C ASP A 149 0.97 2.14 -14.72
N VAL A 150 -0.12 2.84 -15.03
CA VAL A 150 -1.26 2.98 -14.12
C VAL A 150 -2.09 1.71 -14.18
N ILE A 151 -2.02 0.90 -13.13
CA ILE A 151 -2.73 -0.39 -13.04
C ILE A 151 -4.14 -0.26 -12.47
N GLY A 152 -4.45 0.89 -11.87
CA GLY A 152 -5.74 1.13 -11.27
C GLY A 152 -5.88 2.52 -10.67
N LEU A 153 -7.05 2.77 -10.11
CA LEU A 153 -7.35 3.94 -9.30
C LEU A 153 -7.75 3.50 -7.90
N THR A 154 -7.24 4.18 -6.88
CA THR A 154 -7.65 3.96 -5.49
C THR A 154 -9.15 4.19 -5.31
N GLY A 155 -9.71 3.60 -4.27
CA GLY A 155 -11.11 3.72 -3.91
C GLY A 155 -11.28 3.42 -2.44
N VAL A 156 -12.49 2.98 -2.08
CA VAL A 156 -12.81 2.44 -0.76
C VAL A 156 -13.63 1.15 -0.93
N SER A 157 -13.32 0.36 -1.96
CA SER A 157 -14.05 -0.89 -2.21
C SER A 157 -13.70 -1.95 -1.15
N GLY A 158 -14.71 -2.70 -0.73
CA GLY A 158 -14.63 -3.78 0.25
C GLY A 158 -15.46 -4.98 -0.21
N TRP A 159 -16.28 -5.56 0.66
CA TRP A 159 -17.02 -6.80 0.37
C TRP A 159 -17.79 -6.74 -0.95
N ASN A 160 -17.44 -7.66 -1.87
CA ASN A 160 -18.02 -7.80 -3.19
C ASN A 160 -17.89 -6.54 -4.06
N GLY A 161 -16.83 -5.74 -3.83
CA GLY A 161 -16.56 -4.51 -4.57
C GLY A 161 -17.41 -3.32 -4.14
N ASN A 162 -18.33 -3.50 -3.17
CA ASN A 162 -19.10 -2.40 -2.61
C ASN A 162 -18.22 -1.53 -1.75
N ASN A 163 -18.45 -0.21 -1.78
CA ASN A 163 -17.70 0.70 -0.95
C ASN A 163 -18.00 0.48 0.54
N PHE A 164 -16.96 0.44 1.36
CA PHE A 164 -17.09 0.49 2.82
C PHE A 164 -16.98 1.94 3.30
N THR A 165 -17.59 2.24 4.44
CA THR A 165 -17.47 3.55 5.07
C THR A 165 -16.16 3.66 5.83
N THR A 166 -15.38 4.73 5.58
CA THR A 166 -14.11 4.97 6.26
C THR A 166 -13.83 6.46 6.41
N ARG A 167 -13.08 6.84 7.45
CA ARG A 167 -12.42 8.14 7.61
C ARG A 167 -10.92 8.09 7.26
N ASN A 168 -10.46 6.94 6.80
CA ASN A 168 -9.10 6.70 6.32
C ASN A 168 -9.22 6.10 4.91
N PRO A 169 -9.34 6.93 3.85
CA PRO A 169 -9.24 6.45 2.47
C PRO A 169 -7.78 6.16 2.12
N HIS A 170 -7.51 4.95 1.63
CA HIS A 170 -6.14 4.49 1.41
C HIS A 170 -6.05 3.46 0.29
N LEU A 171 -4.83 3.28 -0.20
CA LEU A 171 -4.40 2.07 -0.88
C LEU A 171 -3.82 1.12 0.17
N HIS A 172 -4.38 -0.09 0.28
CA HIS A 172 -3.70 -1.15 1.03
C HIS A 172 -2.77 -1.91 0.07
N PHE A 173 -1.48 -1.93 0.43
CA PHE A 173 -0.40 -2.43 -0.41
C PHE A 173 0.37 -3.54 0.30
N GLU A 174 0.55 -4.68 -0.36
CA GLU A 174 1.26 -5.84 0.20
C GLU A 174 2.45 -6.27 -0.67
N VAL A 175 3.47 -6.82 0.00
CA VAL A 175 4.61 -7.53 -0.61
C VAL A 175 4.59 -8.97 -0.10
N SER A 176 4.59 -9.96 -1.01
CA SER A 176 4.47 -11.36 -0.60
C SER A 176 5.09 -12.37 -1.57
N ASN A 177 5.23 -13.63 -1.14
CA ASN A 177 5.52 -14.77 -2.01
C ASN A 177 4.27 -15.56 -2.42
N VAL A 178 3.09 -15.17 -1.93
CA VAL A 178 1.84 -15.94 -2.05
C VAL A 178 0.81 -15.27 -2.95
N GLY A 179 1.10 -14.06 -3.45
CA GLY A 179 0.19 -13.28 -4.27
C GLY A 179 -0.94 -12.72 -3.42
N SER A 180 -2.04 -13.45 -3.34
CA SER A 180 -3.22 -13.06 -2.59
C SER A 180 -3.68 -14.19 -1.68
N ALA A 181 -3.30 -14.10 -0.41
CA ALA A 181 -3.68 -15.05 0.63
C ALA A 181 -3.92 -14.35 1.97
N PRO A 182 -4.77 -14.91 2.85
CA PRO A 182 -4.99 -14.38 4.19
C PRO A 182 -3.77 -14.57 5.10
N GLY A 183 -3.63 -13.70 6.10
CA GLY A 183 -2.62 -13.81 7.14
C GLY A 183 -1.21 -13.38 6.70
N LEU A 184 -0.29 -13.40 7.65
CA LEU A 184 1.07 -12.86 7.48
C LEU A 184 2.07 -13.84 6.83
N ASN A 185 1.78 -15.14 6.79
CA ASN A 185 2.74 -16.13 6.29
C ASN A 185 3.04 -15.91 4.80
N GLY A 186 4.33 -15.82 4.46
CA GLY A 186 4.80 -15.48 3.12
C GLY A 186 4.75 -13.98 2.80
N LYS A 187 4.56 -13.09 3.78
CA LYS A 187 4.49 -11.64 3.57
C LYS A 187 5.63 -10.88 4.25
N CYS A 188 6.03 -9.80 3.61
CA CYS A 188 7.02 -8.85 4.11
C CYS A 188 6.35 -7.49 4.32
N ASN A 189 6.85 -6.71 5.27
CA ASN A 189 6.48 -5.32 5.46
C ASN A 189 6.90 -4.53 4.22
N PRO A 190 5.97 -3.95 3.44
CA PRO A 190 6.33 -3.18 2.26
C PRO A 190 7.30 -2.01 2.55
N SER A 191 7.29 -1.44 3.76
CA SER A 191 8.25 -0.40 4.19
C SER A 191 9.72 -0.84 4.17
N VAL A 192 10.00 -2.14 4.11
CA VAL A 192 11.37 -2.68 3.93
C VAL A 192 11.90 -2.38 2.54
N TYR A 193 11.04 -2.27 1.53
CA TYR A 193 11.41 -2.05 0.12
C TYR A 193 11.00 -0.67 -0.38
N PHE A 194 9.94 -0.08 0.17
CA PHE A 194 9.42 1.21 -0.29
C PHE A 194 9.38 2.18 0.88
N LYS A 195 10.05 3.32 0.75
CA LYS A 195 10.03 4.35 1.79
C LYS A 195 8.70 5.11 1.77
N PHE A 196 7.92 4.99 2.83
CA PHE A 196 6.71 5.77 3.05
C PHE A 196 6.90 6.73 4.22
N LYS A 197 6.40 7.95 4.09
CA LYS A 197 6.45 8.91 5.20
C LYS A 197 5.61 8.40 6.37
N THR A 198 6.20 8.39 7.55
CA THR A 198 5.52 8.16 8.83
C THR A 198 5.19 9.48 9.50
N GLU A 199 4.41 9.46 10.59
CA GLU A 199 3.95 10.67 11.30
C GLU A 199 5.06 11.67 11.71
N GLU A 200 6.30 11.21 11.90
CA GLU A 200 7.43 12.07 12.28
C GLU A 200 8.09 12.74 11.07
N GLU A 201 7.85 12.22 9.86
CA GLU A 201 8.38 12.72 8.60
C GLU A 201 7.36 13.61 7.86
N LEU A 202 6.12 13.68 8.35
CA LEU A 202 5.07 14.51 7.76
C LEU A 202 5.30 15.99 8.05
N SER A 203 5.17 16.80 7.02
CA SER A 203 5.11 18.25 7.13
C SER A 203 3.76 18.70 7.72
N LYS A 204 3.71 19.93 8.24
CA LYS A 204 2.47 20.52 8.76
C LYS A 204 1.32 20.53 7.73
N PRO A 205 1.53 20.88 6.44
CA PRO A 205 0.49 20.76 5.42
C PRO A 205 -0.02 19.33 5.21
N GLU A 206 0.85 18.32 5.26
CA GLU A 206 0.45 16.91 5.12
C GLU A 206 -0.39 16.44 6.31
N ILE A 207 0.01 16.82 7.53
CA ILE A 207 -0.78 16.56 8.75
C ILE A 207 -2.17 17.21 8.63
N ASP A 208 -2.24 18.49 8.24
CA ASP A 208 -3.50 19.22 8.09
C ASP A 208 -4.38 18.62 6.97
N TYR A 209 -3.76 18.10 5.91
CA TYR A 209 -4.46 17.38 4.86
C TYR A 209 -5.10 16.10 5.39
N GLN A 210 -4.35 15.25 6.10
CA GLN A 210 -4.91 14.03 6.72
C GLN A 210 -6.03 14.38 7.72
N ASN A 211 -5.83 15.43 8.52
CA ASN A 211 -6.84 15.93 9.47
C ASN A 211 -8.13 16.30 8.76
N LYS A 212 -8.07 16.93 7.58
CA LYS A 212 -9.25 17.25 6.79
C LYS A 212 -9.91 15.99 6.22
N LEU A 213 -9.12 15.02 5.74
CA LEU A 213 -9.67 13.79 5.16
C LEU A 213 -10.45 12.96 6.18
N LYS A 214 -9.99 12.91 7.45
CA LYS A 214 -10.66 12.13 8.50
C LYS A 214 -11.98 12.72 9.00
N GLU A 215 -12.25 14.00 8.77
CA GLU A 215 -13.54 14.60 9.13
C GLU A 215 -14.66 14.17 8.18
N LYS A 216 -14.31 13.62 7.01
CA LYS A 216 -15.25 13.11 6.02
C LYS A 216 -15.37 11.59 6.12
N GLU A 217 -16.61 11.09 6.06
CA GLU A 217 -16.87 9.69 5.73
C GLU A 217 -16.83 9.48 4.22
N TRP A 218 -16.00 8.54 3.79
CA TRP A 218 -15.84 8.11 2.41
C TRP A 218 -16.63 6.82 2.21
N ASN A 219 -17.44 6.78 1.16
CA ASN A 219 -18.33 5.67 0.79
C ASN A 219 -18.58 5.65 -0.73
#